data_AF-A0A144MQT5-F1
#
_entry.id   AF-A0A144MQT5-F1
#
_cell.length_a   1.000
_cell.length_b   1.000
_cell.length_c   1.000
_cell.angle_alpha   90.00
_cell.angle_beta   90.00
_cell.angle_gamma   90.00
#
_symmetry.space_group_name_H-M   'P 1'
#
loop_
_entity.id
_entity.type
_entity.pdbx_description
1 polymer ?
#
loop_
_entity_poly.entity_id
_entity_poly.type
_entity_poly.pdbx_seq_one_letter_code
_entity_poly.pdbx_strand_id
1 'polypeptide(L)' 'MSNIKTHTGTIITKDGEKTVQLRETPTTWCVGRTETYRKTDGRRSGAPLTSRRLILSSIKPFEGGTA' A
#
# COMPACT_ATOMS: atom_id res chain seq x y z
N MET A 1 17.78 5.13 7.49
CA MET A 1 17.44 4.59 6.15
C MET A 1 16.00 4.96 5.84
N SER A 2 15.86 5.82 4.84
CA SER A 2 14.67 6.58 4.48
C SER A 2 13.44 5.69 4.29
N ASN A 3 12.46 5.79 5.18
CA ASN A 3 11.11 5.24 4.97
C ASN A 3 10.34 6.15 4.00
N ILE A 4 10.97 6.54 2.89
CA ILE A 4 10.38 7.48 1.94
C ILE A 4 9.19 6.78 1.30
N LYS A 5 8.04 7.45 1.39
CA LYS A 5 6.84 7.06 0.66
C LYS A 5 7.04 7.51 -0.77
N THR A 6 6.89 6.59 -1.70
CA THR A 6 7.10 6.84 -3.13
C THR A 6 5.78 6.88 -3.90
N HIS A 7 4.73 6.30 -3.31
CA HIS A 7 3.42 6.16 -3.96
C HIS A 7 2.29 6.54 -3.00
N THR A 8 1.11 6.74 -3.56
CA THR A 8 -0.18 6.74 -2.87
C THR A 8 -1.00 5.56 -3.34
N GLY A 9 -1.96 5.12 -2.53
CA GLY A 9 -2.96 4.15 -2.97
C GLY A 9 -4.15 4.13 -2.02
N THR A 10 -5.28 3.63 -2.53
CA THR A 10 -6.50 3.49 -1.74
C THR A 10 -6.58 2.08 -1.15
N ILE A 11 -6.82 2.02 0.16
CA ILE A 11 -7.08 0.78 0.88
C ILE A 11 -8.56 0.71 1.24
N ILE A 12 -9.16 -0.46 1.07
CA ILE A 12 -10.49 -0.77 1.59
C ILE A 12 -10.30 -1.18 3.05
N THR A 13 -11.07 -0.59 3.94
CA THR A 13 -11.14 -0.94 5.37
C THR A 13 -12.58 -1.24 5.77
N LYS A 14 -12.80 -1.72 6.99
CA LYS A 14 -14.17 -1.93 7.51
C LYS A 14 -15.01 -0.65 7.50
N ASP A 15 -14.35 0.50 7.71
CA ASP A 15 -14.98 1.82 7.77
C ASP A 15 -15.20 2.44 6.38
N GLY A 16 -14.62 1.83 5.34
CA GLY A 16 -14.65 2.34 3.97
C GLY A 16 -13.27 2.48 3.35
N GLU A 17 -13.23 3.17 2.21
CA GLU A 17 -12.01 3.43 1.45
C GLU A 17 -11.17 4.54 2.09
N LYS A 18 -9.86 4.33 2.16
CA LYS A 18 -8.92 5.29 2.73
C LYS A 18 -7.69 5.43 1.84
N THR A 19 -7.34 6.67 1.49
CA THR A 19 -6.09 6.97 0.78
C THR A 19 -4.91 6.96 1.76
N VAL A 20 -3.84 6.27 1.37
CA VAL A 20 -2.64 6.13 2.19
C VAL A 20 -1.38 6.30 1.34
N GLN A 21 -0.30 6.73 1.99
CA GLN A 21 1.01 6.80 1.36
C GLN A 21 1.72 5.44 1.50
N LEU A 22 2.26 4.98 0.39
CA LEU A 22 2.90 3.68 0.25
C LEU A 22 4.39 3.86 -0.03
N ARG A 23 5.19 3.09 0.68
CA ARG A 23 6.57 2.84 0.28
C ARG A 23 6.57 1.61 -0.60
N GLU A 24 7.12 1.77 -1.80
CA GLU A 24 7.39 0.63 -2.66
C GLU A 24 8.52 -0.23 -2.08
N THR A 25 8.31 -1.55 -2.04
CA THR A 25 9.36 -2.54 -1.83
C THR A 25 9.31 -3.59 -2.94
N PRO A 26 10.31 -4.46 -3.10
CA PRO A 26 10.35 -5.43 -4.20
C PRO A 26 9.08 -6.30 -4.30
N THR A 27 8.52 -6.71 -3.16
CA THR A 27 7.39 -7.65 -3.11
C THR A 27 6.13 -7.07 -2.48
N THR A 28 6.23 -5.92 -1.82
CA THR A 28 5.13 -5.35 -1.02
C THR A 28 5.02 -3.83 -1.08
N TRP A 29 3.84 -3.32 -0.71
CA TRP A 29 3.54 -1.92 -0.47
C TRP A 29 3.40 -1.68 1.02
N CYS A 30 4.32 -0.90 1.59
CA CYS A 30 4.34 -0.61 3.03
C CYS A 30 3.66 0.74 3.34
N VAL A 31 2.50 0.70 3.99
CA VAL A 31 1.83 1.90 4.56
C VAL A 31 2.55 2.34 5.83
N GLY A 32 2.95 1.39 6.68
CA GLY A 32 3.61 1.67 7.95
C GLY A 32 4.31 0.43 8.49
N ARG A 33 4.85 0.52 9.71
CA ARG A 33 5.59 -0.59 10.33
C ARG A 33 4.74 -1.85 10.49
N THR A 34 3.47 -1.69 10.84
CA THR A 34 2.52 -2.80 11.08
C THR A 34 1.61 -3.07 9.89
N GLU A 35 1.82 -2.37 8.78
CA GLU A 35 0.85 -2.33 7.69
C GLU A 35 1.48 -2.43 6.32
N THR A 36 1.36 -3.63 5.73
CA THR A 36 2.04 -4.02 4.51
C THR A 36 1.15 -4.90 3.65
N TYR A 37 1.08 -4.58 2.35
CA TYR A 37 0.24 -5.26 1.37
C TYR A 37 1.08 -5.91 0.28
N ARG A 38 0.67 -7.07 -0.21
CA ARG A 38 1.37 -7.79 -1.27
C ARG A 38 1.11 -7.16 -2.63
N LYS A 39 2.14 -7.01 -3.46
CA LYS A 39 2.01 -6.55 -4.85
C LYS A 39 1.20 -7.51 -5.74
N THR A 40 1.09 -8.78 -5.35
CA THR A 40 0.41 -9.82 -6.13
C THR A 40 -1.12 -9.68 -6.12
N ASP A 41 -1.73 -9.47 -4.95
CA ASP A 41 -3.19 -9.47 -4.79
C ASP A 41 -3.70 -8.24 -3.99
N GLY A 42 -2.81 -7.42 -3.45
CA GLY A 42 -3.18 -6.29 -2.60
C GLY A 42 -3.63 -6.69 -1.19
N ARG A 43 -3.58 -7.99 -0.83
CA ARG A 43 -3.88 -8.46 0.54
C ARG A 43 -2.78 -8.12 1.53
N ARG A 44 -3.19 -7.94 2.79
CA ARG A 44 -2.27 -7.75 3.91
C ARG A 44 -1.39 -8.99 4.12
N SER A 45 -0.09 -8.82 4.34
CA SER A 45 0.83 -9.95 4.56
C SER A 45 0.53 -10.73 5.83
N GLY A 46 0.24 -10.05 6.95
CA GLY A 46 0.02 -10.69 8.26
C GLY A 46 -1.43 -11.02 8.62
N ALA A 47 -2.42 -10.58 7.83
CA ALA A 47 -3.83 -10.84 8.12
C ALA A 47 -4.66 -10.95 6.82
N PRO A 48 -4.43 -12.01 6.01
CA PRO A 48 -5.05 -12.16 4.70
C PRO A 48 -6.58 -12.32 4.70
N LEU A 49 -7.16 -12.68 5.85
CA LEU A 49 -8.61 -12.89 6.02
C LEU A 49 -9.35 -11.61 6.43
N THR A 50 -8.64 -10.50 6.65
CA THR A 50 -9.29 -9.23 6.95
C THR A 50 -9.84 -8.61 5.68
N SER A 51 -10.98 -7.91 5.77
CA SER A 51 -11.54 -7.11 4.67
C SER A 51 -10.62 -5.97 4.23
N ARG A 52 -9.43 -5.85 4.84
CA ARG A 52 -8.47 -4.81 4.57
C ARG A 52 -7.61 -5.16 3.37
N ARG A 53 -7.80 -4.45 2.27
CA ARG A 53 -7.13 -4.72 1.00
C ARG A 53 -6.66 -3.43 0.34
N LEU A 54 -5.47 -3.44 -0.25
CA LEU A 54 -4.98 -2.37 -1.10
C LEU A 54 -5.53 -2.54 -2.52
N ILE A 55 -6.11 -1.47 -3.07
CA ILE A 55 -6.54 -1.43 -4.46
C ILE A 55 -5.32 -1.15 -5.32
N LEU A 56 -4.76 -2.19 -5.93
CA LEU A 56 -3.54 -2.10 -6.75
C LEU A 56 -3.71 -1.12 -7.93
N SER A 57 -4.91 -1.08 -8.53
CA SER A 57 -5.23 -0.15 -9.62
C SER A 57 -5.26 1.32 -9.19
N SER A 58 -5.40 1.60 -7.89
CA SER A 58 -5.44 2.97 -7.35
C SER A 58 -4.04 3.50 -7.01
N ILE A 59 -3.00 2.68 -7.19
CA ILE A 59 -1.64 3.06 -6.80
C ILE A 59 -1.09 4.06 -7.81
N LYS A 60 -0.63 5.21 -7.31
CA LYS A 60 -0.04 6.28 -8.11
C LYS A 60 1.29 6.72 -7.52
N PRO A 61 2.38 6.81 -8.30
CA PRO A 61 3.63 7.40 -7.81
C PRO A 61 3.40 8.87 -7.45
N PHE A 62 4.16 9.40 -6.50
CA PHE A 62 4.27 10.85 -6.35
C PHE A 62 4.97 11.41 -7.59
N GLU A 63 4.56 12.58 -8.09
CA GLU A 63 5.09 13.21 -9.31
C GLU A 63 6.61 13.53 -9.27
N GLY A 64 7.33 13.20 -8.19
CA GLY A 64 8.79 13.28 -8.09
C GLY A 64 9.53 11.94 -8.20
N GLY A 65 8.84 10.85 -8.54
CA GLY A 65 9.43 9.51 -8.76
C GLY A 65 9.80 9.24 -10.22
N THR A 66 10.40 10.21 -10.91
CA THR A 66 10.89 10.04 -12.28
C THR A 66 12.24 9.33 -12.32
N ALA A 67 12.22 8.18 -13.01
CA ALA A 67 13.30 7.48 -13.73
C ALA A 67 14.63 7.17 -13.00
#